data_AF-A0A1E1WLN3-F1
#
_entry.id   AF-A0A1E1WLN3-F1
#
_cell.length_a   1.000
_cell.length_b   1.000
_cell.length_c   1.000
_cell.angle_alpha   90.00
_cell.angle_beta   90.00
_cell.angle_gamma   90.00
#
_symmetry.space_group_name_H-M   'P 1'
#
loop_
_entity.id
_entity.type
_entity.pdbx_description
1 polymer ?
#
loop_
_entity_poly.entity_id
_entity_poly.type
_entity_poly.pdbx_seq_one_letter_code
_entity_poly.pdbx_strand_id
1 'polypeptide(L)'
;WARGCEPQQDPILRGKKDGEPSFTIKVPRRNVGPSSTQLYMIRTQLEALISDKSGGRRTLRKELDANTLLQIEGFHTQSKYWGALLNLSDSLQKCCDLSQLWYREFYLEMTMGRKVNKCMVRHQHNEECNDLITMEKRIQFPIEMSMPWILTDHILRSKEPAMMEYVLYPLDLYNDSAQYALTVFKKQFLYDEVEAEVNLCFDQFVYKLSEQVYAHYKQLAASMLLDKRYRAECAARGASTSAGAGRYASLLRQRHVSLLGRHVDLCALVAQRINADMHRALDAAVAKFEAGDITGVIELEGLIAVNRLCHKLLSRYLTLDDFEAILRESDHGVLAPYGRVTLHVFWELNYDLLPNYCYNAATDRFVKCRGIQFAAGVVRERPPQCGHALLWGSKQLSLA
;
A
#
# COMPACT_ATOMS: atom_id res chain seq x y z
N TRP A 1 -34.38 26.98 -33.57
CA TRP A 1 -34.28 27.41 -34.98
C TRP A 1 -33.10 28.33 -35.20
N ALA A 2 -32.41 28.24 -36.35
CA ALA A 2 -31.23 29.08 -36.64
C ALA A 2 -31.56 30.59 -36.70
N ARG A 3 -32.78 30.94 -37.14
CA ARG A 3 -33.28 32.32 -37.25
C ARG A 3 -34.09 32.78 -36.03
N GLY A 4 -34.09 32.02 -34.94
CA GLY A 4 -34.87 32.32 -33.72
C GLY A 4 -36.38 32.02 -33.82
N CYS A 5 -36.97 32.04 -35.00
CA CYS A 5 -38.38 31.70 -35.25
C CYS A 5 -38.55 30.38 -36.02
N GLU A 6 -39.71 29.74 -35.85
CA GLU A 6 -40.12 28.56 -36.63
C GLU A 6 -40.37 28.95 -38.09
N PRO A 7 -39.91 28.16 -39.07
CA PRO A 7 -40.04 28.52 -40.46
C PRO A 7 -41.46 28.29 -40.99
N GLN A 8 -42.26 29.35 -41.02
CA GLN A 8 -43.66 29.36 -41.51
C GLN A 8 -43.84 28.96 -42.98
N GLN A 9 -42.74 28.82 -43.73
CA GLN A 9 -42.73 28.42 -45.14
C GLN A 9 -42.63 26.90 -45.32
N ASP A 10 -42.50 26.14 -44.23
CA ASP A 10 -42.43 24.68 -44.27
C ASP A 10 -43.76 24.10 -44.84
N PRO A 11 -43.73 23.36 -45.97
CA PRO A 11 -44.92 22.79 -46.59
C PRO A 11 -45.59 21.72 -45.72
N ILE A 12 -44.83 21.04 -44.85
CA ILE A 12 -45.33 19.99 -43.95
C ILE A 12 -46.30 20.59 -42.92
N LEU A 13 -46.06 21.83 -42.45
CA LEU A 13 -46.99 22.55 -41.56
C LEU A 13 -48.37 22.78 -42.21
N ARG A 14 -48.47 22.73 -43.54
CA ARG A 14 -49.73 22.83 -44.30
C ARG A 14 -50.25 21.47 -44.79
N GLY A 15 -49.65 20.37 -44.34
CA GLY A 15 -50.00 19.01 -44.75
C GLY A 15 -49.60 18.66 -46.19
N LYS A 16 -48.72 19.45 -46.82
CA LYS A 16 -48.20 19.19 -48.17
C LYS A 16 -46.85 18.49 -48.07
N LYS A 17 -46.57 17.58 -49.01
CA LYS A 17 -45.23 17.01 -49.16
C LYS A 17 -44.26 18.07 -49.70
N ASP A 18 -42.97 17.89 -49.42
CA ASP A 18 -41.92 18.72 -50.02
C ASP A 18 -41.98 18.62 -51.56
N GLY A 19 -42.02 19.76 -52.24
CA GLY A 19 -41.80 19.86 -53.69
C GLY A 19 -40.35 20.26 -54.00
N GLU A 20 -39.91 20.18 -55.26
CA GLU A 20 -38.61 20.72 -55.67
C GLU A 20 -38.63 22.27 -55.76
N PRO A 21 -37.57 23.00 -55.34
CA PRO A 21 -36.35 22.55 -54.69
C PRO A 21 -36.59 22.33 -53.19
N SER A 22 -36.02 21.25 -52.66
CA SER A 22 -36.26 20.75 -51.30
C SER A 22 -36.14 21.84 -50.24
N PHE A 23 -37.19 22.01 -49.46
CA PHE A 23 -37.15 22.86 -48.28
C PHE A 23 -36.15 22.28 -47.28
N THR A 24 -35.02 22.97 -47.07
CA THR A 24 -33.92 22.47 -46.23
C THR A 24 -33.83 23.27 -44.92
N ILE A 25 -33.96 22.58 -43.80
CA ILE A 25 -33.78 23.16 -42.47
C ILE A 25 -32.32 23.01 -42.05
N LYS A 26 -31.59 24.13 -41.94
CA LYS A 26 -30.26 24.14 -41.32
C LYS A 26 -30.38 24.10 -39.80
N VAL A 27 -30.17 22.92 -39.21
CA VAL A 27 -30.15 22.73 -37.75
C VAL A 27 -28.84 23.28 -37.17
N PRO A 28 -28.86 24.25 -36.23
CA PRO A 28 -27.65 24.77 -35.61
C PRO A 28 -27.00 23.72 -34.71
N ARG A 29 -25.67 23.65 -34.72
CA ARG A 29 -24.88 22.85 -33.76
C ARG A 29 -24.53 23.73 -32.56
N ARG A 30 -24.86 23.26 -31.35
CA ARG A 30 -24.55 23.93 -30.09
C ARG A 30 -23.91 22.94 -29.14
N ASN A 31 -22.94 23.40 -28.34
CA ASN A 31 -22.24 22.60 -27.34
C ASN A 31 -22.94 22.67 -25.97
N VAL A 32 -24.26 22.51 -25.97
CA VAL A 32 -25.06 22.51 -24.75
C VAL A 32 -26.21 21.54 -24.92
N GLY A 33 -26.37 20.64 -23.95
CA GLY A 33 -27.48 19.69 -23.90
C GLY A 33 -28.80 20.38 -23.55
N PRO A 34 -29.93 19.67 -23.71
CA PRO A 34 -31.21 20.15 -23.19
C PRO A 34 -31.18 20.23 -21.66
N SER A 35 -32.01 21.11 -21.09
CA SER A 35 -32.29 21.11 -19.65
C SER A 35 -32.98 19.80 -19.23
N SER A 36 -32.91 19.49 -17.93
CA SER A 36 -33.55 18.28 -17.36
C SER A 36 -35.05 18.24 -17.62
N THR A 37 -35.74 19.39 -17.54
CA THR A 37 -37.18 19.49 -17.82
C THR A 37 -37.49 19.32 -19.30
N GLN A 38 -36.70 19.92 -20.20
CA GLN A 38 -36.87 19.72 -21.65
C GLN A 38 -36.69 18.26 -22.03
N LEU A 39 -35.63 17.60 -21.52
CA LEU A 39 -35.37 16.20 -21.80
C LEU A 39 -36.48 15.30 -21.23
N TYR A 40 -36.92 15.56 -20.00
CA TYR A 40 -38.02 14.83 -19.36
C TYR A 40 -39.32 14.97 -20.17
N MET A 41 -39.74 16.19 -20.49
CA MET A 41 -40.97 16.45 -21.24
C MET A 41 -40.97 15.78 -22.61
N ILE A 42 -39.88 15.94 -23.38
CA ILE A 42 -39.76 15.33 -24.71
C ILE A 42 -39.85 13.80 -24.60
N ARG A 43 -39.09 13.21 -23.67
CA ARG A 43 -39.10 11.76 -23.49
C ARG A 43 -40.47 11.22 -23.08
N THR A 44 -41.15 11.87 -22.12
CA THR A 44 -42.49 11.47 -21.66
C THR A 44 -43.55 11.62 -22.76
N GLN A 45 -43.49 12.69 -23.56
CA GLN A 45 -44.40 12.86 -24.70
C GLN A 45 -44.17 11.80 -25.79
N LEU A 46 -42.90 11.51 -26.12
CA LEU A 46 -42.56 10.45 -27.07
C LEU A 46 -42.96 9.06 -26.54
N GLU A 47 -42.76 8.80 -25.25
CA GLU A 47 -43.19 7.57 -24.58
C GLU A 47 -44.71 7.38 -24.68
N ALA A 48 -45.50 8.45 -24.49
CA ALA A 48 -46.95 8.40 -24.63
C ALA A 48 -47.41 8.08 -26.07
N LEU A 49 -46.64 8.51 -27.09
CA LEU A 49 -46.94 8.22 -28.50
C LEU A 49 -46.67 6.75 -28.86
N ILE A 50 -45.62 6.15 -28.29
CA ILE A 50 -45.21 4.76 -28.57
C ILE A 50 -45.81 3.74 -27.59
N SER A 51 -46.46 4.19 -26.52
CA SER A 51 -47.05 3.33 -25.49
C SER A 51 -48.29 2.58 -26.00
N ASP A 52 -48.36 1.28 -25.69
CA ASP A 52 -49.54 0.45 -25.88
C ASP A 52 -50.58 0.59 -24.74
N LYS A 53 -50.20 1.27 -23.64
CA LYS A 53 -51.07 1.49 -22.49
C LYS A 53 -51.86 2.78 -22.70
N SER A 54 -53.06 2.68 -23.27
CA SER A 54 -54.04 3.78 -23.32
C SER A 54 -55.16 3.55 -22.31
N GLY A 55 -55.51 4.59 -21.54
CA GLY A 55 -56.75 4.62 -20.75
C GLY A 55 -58.03 4.76 -21.60
N GLY A 56 -57.91 4.90 -22.93
CA GLY A 56 -59.01 5.07 -23.88
C GLY A 56 -59.10 3.97 -24.94
N ARG A 57 -60.16 4.02 -25.78
CA ARG A 57 -60.54 3.00 -26.78
C ARG A 57 -59.59 2.86 -28.00
N ARG A 58 -58.62 3.76 -28.20
CA ARG A 58 -57.62 3.72 -29.28
C ARG A 58 -56.23 4.16 -28.77
N THR A 59 -55.19 3.42 -29.15
CA THR A 59 -53.79 3.76 -28.85
C THR A 59 -53.20 4.64 -29.96
N LEU A 60 -52.49 5.71 -29.60
CA LEU A 60 -51.84 6.62 -30.56
C LEU A 60 -50.79 5.90 -31.43
N ARG A 61 -50.15 4.86 -30.88
CA ARG A 61 -49.19 4.01 -31.58
C ARG A 61 -49.73 3.42 -32.89
N LYS A 62 -51.02 3.05 -32.93
CA LYS A 62 -51.66 2.43 -34.10
C LYS A 62 -51.92 3.41 -35.25
N GLU A 63 -51.81 4.72 -35.00
CA GLU A 63 -52.02 5.77 -35.99
C GLU A 63 -50.70 6.24 -36.64
N LEU A 64 -49.55 5.77 -36.14
CA LEU A 64 -48.23 6.08 -36.68
C LEU A 64 -47.77 5.01 -37.68
N ASP A 65 -47.07 5.43 -38.73
CA ASP A 65 -46.42 4.51 -39.66
C ASP A 65 -45.17 3.86 -39.03
N ALA A 66 -44.79 2.69 -39.56
CA ALA A 66 -43.71 1.89 -39.00
C ALA A 66 -42.35 2.60 -38.99
N ASN A 67 -42.05 3.43 -39.99
CA ASN A 67 -40.76 4.12 -40.10
C ASN A 67 -40.65 5.23 -39.04
N THR A 68 -41.69 6.03 -38.87
CA THR A 68 -41.72 7.09 -37.85
C THR A 68 -41.66 6.50 -36.44
N LEU A 69 -42.35 5.39 -36.21
CA LEU A 69 -42.32 4.67 -34.94
C LEU A 69 -40.89 4.18 -34.61
N LEU A 70 -40.18 3.59 -35.57
CA LEU A 70 -38.78 3.17 -35.40
C LEU A 70 -37.85 4.35 -35.07
N GLN A 71 -38.06 5.51 -35.70
CA GLN A 71 -37.26 6.71 -35.38
C GLN A 71 -37.51 7.22 -33.96
N ILE A 72 -38.77 7.24 -33.52
CA ILE A 72 -39.13 7.65 -32.16
C ILE A 72 -38.55 6.67 -31.14
N GLU A 73 -38.69 5.36 -31.36
CA GLU A 73 -38.12 4.33 -30.48
C GLU A 73 -36.60 4.40 -30.42
N GLY A 74 -35.94 4.62 -31.57
CA GLY A 74 -34.49 4.80 -31.65
C GLY A 74 -34.02 6.01 -30.82
N PHE A 75 -34.66 7.16 -31.01
CA PHE A 75 -34.36 8.37 -30.22
C PHE A 75 -34.65 8.17 -28.74
N HIS A 76 -35.80 7.57 -28.39
CA HIS A 76 -36.19 7.32 -27.01
C HIS A 76 -35.22 6.36 -26.30
N THR A 77 -34.70 5.35 -27.01
CA THR A 77 -33.70 4.42 -26.47
C THR A 77 -32.35 5.10 -26.26
N GLN A 78 -31.86 5.87 -27.23
CA GLN A 78 -30.58 6.58 -27.13
C GLN A 78 -30.60 7.67 -26.04
N SER A 79 -31.68 8.44 -25.98
CA SER A 79 -31.82 9.55 -25.03
C SER A 79 -31.99 9.12 -23.58
N LYS A 80 -32.15 7.81 -23.31
CA LYS A 80 -32.21 7.24 -21.96
C LYS A 80 -30.96 7.56 -21.14
N TYR A 81 -29.79 7.49 -21.76
CA TYR A 81 -28.50 7.68 -21.09
C TYR A 81 -28.05 9.14 -21.04
N TRP A 82 -28.73 10.05 -21.73
CA TRP A 82 -28.30 11.45 -21.83
C TRP A 82 -28.30 12.15 -20.48
N GLY A 83 -29.24 11.86 -19.59
CA GLY A 83 -29.21 12.42 -18.23
C GLY A 83 -27.95 12.05 -17.45
N ALA A 84 -27.49 10.80 -17.56
CA ALA A 84 -26.26 10.33 -16.93
C ALA A 84 -25.01 10.90 -17.62
N LEU A 85 -24.99 10.96 -18.95
CA LEU A 85 -23.86 11.49 -19.71
C LEU A 85 -23.69 13.01 -19.55
N LEU A 86 -24.80 13.75 -19.43
CA LEU A 86 -24.76 15.20 -19.13
C LEU A 86 -24.27 15.44 -17.70
N ASN A 87 -24.55 14.53 -16.78
CA ASN A 87 -24.06 14.53 -15.39
C ASN A 87 -22.93 13.50 -15.22
N LEU A 88 -21.91 13.56 -16.08
CA LEU A 88 -20.86 12.54 -16.15
C LEU A 88 -20.11 12.39 -14.83
N SER A 89 -19.79 13.49 -14.14
CA SER A 89 -19.06 13.47 -12.86
C SER A 89 -19.79 12.63 -11.81
N ASP A 90 -21.05 12.94 -11.54
CA ASP A 90 -21.86 12.23 -10.54
C ASP A 90 -22.11 10.78 -10.95
N SER A 91 -22.29 10.54 -12.24
CA SER A 91 -22.55 9.20 -12.77
C SER A 91 -21.29 8.32 -12.67
N LEU A 92 -20.11 8.89 -12.92
CA LEU A 92 -18.82 8.21 -12.76
C LEU A 92 -18.58 7.82 -11.29
N GLN A 93 -18.81 8.74 -10.36
CA GLN A 93 -18.69 8.46 -8.92
C GLN A 93 -19.60 7.30 -8.50
N LYS A 94 -20.86 7.30 -8.94
CA LYS A 94 -21.82 6.22 -8.64
C LYS A 94 -21.43 4.87 -9.26
N CYS A 95 -20.79 4.88 -10.42
CA CYS A 95 -20.31 3.65 -11.06
C CYS A 95 -19.08 3.04 -10.38
N CYS A 96 -18.34 3.84 -9.61
CA CYS A 96 -17.11 3.43 -8.94
C CYS A 96 -17.25 3.37 -7.41
N ASP A 97 -18.48 3.43 -6.87
CA ASP A 97 -18.72 3.47 -5.43
C ASP A 97 -18.39 2.11 -4.75
N LEU A 98 -17.27 2.08 -4.03
CA LEU A 98 -16.84 0.96 -3.19
C LEU A 98 -16.88 1.28 -1.69
N SER A 99 -17.54 2.39 -1.30
CA SER A 99 -17.58 2.91 0.07
C SER A 99 -18.17 1.93 1.09
N GLN A 100 -19.03 1.02 0.64
CA GLN A 100 -19.79 0.09 1.49
C GLN A 100 -18.93 -1.03 2.10
N LEU A 101 -17.70 -1.25 1.61
CA LEU A 101 -16.84 -2.35 2.05
C LEU A 101 -16.34 -2.22 3.49
N TRP A 102 -16.28 -0.99 4.03
CA TRP A 102 -15.86 -0.75 5.41
C TRP A 102 -17.03 -0.87 6.42
N TYR A 103 -18.23 -0.45 6.01
CA TYR A 103 -19.38 -0.35 6.91
C TYR A 103 -19.90 -1.72 7.36
N ARG A 104 -20.19 -1.82 8.66
CA ARG A 104 -20.56 -3.09 9.31
C ARG A 104 -21.58 -2.93 10.45
N GLU A 105 -22.33 -1.83 10.45
CA GLU A 105 -23.38 -1.52 11.44
C GLU A 105 -24.41 -2.64 11.58
N PHE A 106 -24.84 -3.24 10.46
CA PHE A 106 -25.75 -4.39 10.49
C PHE A 106 -25.19 -5.55 11.32
N TYR A 107 -23.92 -5.88 11.12
CA TYR A 107 -23.27 -6.96 11.86
C TYR A 107 -23.01 -6.57 13.32
N LEU A 108 -22.70 -5.30 13.61
CA LEU A 108 -22.60 -4.80 14.98
C LEU A 108 -23.93 -4.96 15.72
N GLU A 109 -25.05 -4.60 15.11
CA GLU A 109 -26.39 -4.80 15.67
C GLU A 109 -26.67 -6.30 15.93
N MET A 110 -26.28 -7.18 14.99
CA MET A 110 -26.40 -8.64 15.17
C MET A 110 -25.55 -9.21 16.31
N THR A 111 -24.50 -8.52 16.77
CA THR A 111 -23.76 -8.93 17.98
C THR A 111 -24.58 -8.73 19.27
N MET A 112 -25.79 -8.16 19.15
CA MET A 112 -26.77 -7.95 20.21
C MET A 112 -26.18 -7.29 21.47
N GLY A 113 -25.15 -6.45 21.33
CA GLY A 113 -24.38 -5.84 22.42
C GLY A 113 -24.48 -6.64 23.72
N ARG A 114 -24.09 -7.93 23.70
CA ARG A 114 -24.54 -9.00 24.61
C ARG A 114 -24.75 -8.52 26.06
N LYS A 115 -25.94 -7.99 26.37
CA LYS A 115 -26.32 -7.69 27.75
C LYS A 115 -26.74 -8.99 28.40
N VAL A 116 -25.77 -9.69 29.01
CA VAL A 116 -26.08 -10.80 29.92
C VAL A 116 -26.06 -10.25 31.35
N ASN A 117 -27.21 -9.76 31.82
CA ASN A 117 -27.43 -9.52 33.25
C ASN A 117 -28.06 -10.76 33.89
N LYS A 118 -27.40 -11.91 33.80
CA LYS A 118 -27.76 -13.07 34.61
C LYS A 118 -26.50 -13.80 35.06
N CYS A 119 -26.17 -13.60 36.33
CA CYS A 119 -25.35 -14.56 37.05
C CYS A 119 -26.12 -15.88 37.14
N MET A 120 -25.49 -16.99 36.75
CA MET A 120 -26.09 -18.32 36.86
C MET A 120 -26.06 -18.88 38.30
N VAL A 121 -25.48 -18.13 39.25
CA VAL A 121 -25.31 -18.54 40.64
C VAL A 121 -26.23 -17.72 41.53
N ARG A 122 -27.10 -18.38 42.32
CA ARG A 122 -27.95 -17.73 43.33
C ARG A 122 -27.10 -17.25 44.51
N HIS A 123 -26.62 -16.01 44.46
CA HIS A 123 -26.00 -15.33 45.60
C HIS A 123 -26.40 -13.84 45.61
N GLN A 124 -26.18 -13.15 46.74
CA GLN A 124 -26.34 -11.70 46.82
C GLN A 124 -25.16 -11.03 46.10
N HIS A 125 -25.47 -10.18 45.13
CA HIS A 125 -24.48 -9.46 44.35
C HIS A 125 -23.81 -8.38 45.21
N ASN A 126 -22.58 -8.65 45.62
CA ASN A 126 -21.67 -7.69 46.23
C ASN A 126 -20.59 -7.32 45.20
N GLU A 127 -19.80 -6.26 45.43
CA GLU A 127 -18.79 -5.73 44.48
C GLU A 127 -17.67 -6.73 44.07
N GLU A 128 -17.66 -7.94 44.61
CA GLU A 128 -16.64 -8.99 44.39
C GLU A 128 -17.13 -10.20 43.56
N CYS A 129 -18.20 -10.06 42.77
CA CYS A 129 -18.68 -11.16 41.91
C CYS A 129 -17.79 -11.34 40.66
N ASN A 130 -16.77 -12.20 40.75
CA ASN A 130 -15.85 -12.53 39.65
C ASN A 130 -16.48 -13.34 38.48
N ASP A 131 -17.69 -13.87 38.65
CA ASP A 131 -18.39 -14.68 37.63
C ASP A 131 -19.37 -13.87 36.76
N LEU A 132 -19.25 -12.53 36.75
CA LEU A 132 -19.84 -11.75 35.66
C LEU A 132 -19.03 -12.02 34.39
N ILE A 133 -19.58 -12.80 33.46
CA ILE A 133 -19.17 -12.70 32.06
C ILE A 133 -19.70 -11.36 31.55
N THR A 134 -19.01 -10.27 31.88
CA THR A 134 -19.15 -9.00 31.15
C THR A 134 -18.59 -9.25 29.76
N MET A 135 -19.41 -9.78 28.86
CA MET A 135 -19.13 -9.65 27.44
C MET A 135 -19.28 -8.18 27.11
N GLU A 136 -18.15 -7.49 27.00
CA GLU A 136 -18.11 -6.10 26.53
C GLU A 136 -18.93 -6.00 25.26
N LYS A 137 -19.81 -5.00 25.22
CA LYS A 137 -20.50 -4.60 23.98
C LYS A 137 -19.42 -4.50 22.91
N ARG A 138 -19.51 -5.28 21.82
CA ARG A 138 -18.62 -5.06 20.68
C ARG A 138 -18.98 -3.70 20.08
N ILE A 139 -18.26 -2.67 20.52
CA ILE A 139 -18.42 -1.30 20.06
C ILE A 139 -17.89 -1.19 18.62
N GLN A 140 -16.87 -1.99 18.28
CA GLN A 140 -16.35 -2.10 16.92
C GLN A 140 -15.66 -3.47 16.69
N PHE A 141 -15.47 -3.88 15.44
CA PHE A 141 -14.66 -5.04 15.04
C PHE A 141 -13.17 -4.67 14.90
N PRO A 142 -12.25 -5.63 15.15
CA PRO A 142 -10.82 -5.40 14.94
C PRO A 142 -10.47 -5.22 13.45
N ILE A 143 -9.31 -4.61 13.17
CA ILE A 143 -8.87 -4.30 11.80
C ILE A 143 -8.71 -5.53 10.91
N GLU A 144 -8.40 -6.70 11.49
CA GLU A 144 -8.33 -7.98 10.79
C GLU A 144 -9.67 -8.47 10.23
N MET A 145 -10.77 -7.84 10.64
CA MET A 145 -12.12 -8.04 10.11
C MET A 145 -12.59 -6.87 9.22
N SER A 146 -11.70 -5.93 8.89
CA SER A 146 -11.99 -4.80 8.01
C SER A 146 -11.56 -5.08 6.59
N MET A 147 -12.48 -5.01 5.61
CA MET A 147 -12.17 -5.36 4.22
C MET A 147 -11.03 -4.54 3.62
N PRO A 148 -10.98 -3.19 3.75
CA PRO A 148 -9.84 -2.41 3.27
C PRO A 148 -8.49 -2.90 3.81
N TRP A 149 -8.43 -3.22 5.10
CA TRP A 149 -7.21 -3.70 5.73
C TRP A 149 -6.88 -5.15 5.35
N ILE A 150 -7.86 -6.05 5.30
CA ILE A 150 -7.65 -7.44 4.87
C ILE A 150 -6.99 -7.49 3.50
N LEU A 151 -7.49 -6.71 2.54
CA LEU A 151 -6.95 -6.64 1.19
C LEU A 151 -5.53 -6.06 1.17
N THR A 152 -5.30 -4.97 1.92
CA THR A 152 -3.98 -4.33 2.04
C THR A 152 -2.95 -5.27 2.68
N ASP A 153 -3.29 -5.86 3.83
CA ASP A 153 -2.43 -6.73 4.60
C ASP A 153 -2.13 -8.04 3.84
N HIS A 154 -3.07 -8.54 3.03
CA HIS A 154 -2.83 -9.69 2.17
C HIS A 154 -1.71 -9.44 1.15
N ILE A 155 -1.69 -8.26 0.49
CA ILE A 155 -0.63 -7.89 -0.45
C ILE A 155 0.72 -7.77 0.29
N LEU A 156 0.72 -7.15 1.47
CA LEU A 156 1.94 -7.04 2.29
C LEU A 156 2.45 -8.40 2.78
N ARG A 157 1.58 -9.35 3.14
CA ARG A 157 2.00 -10.67 3.64
C ARG A 157 2.47 -11.60 2.53
N SER A 158 1.75 -11.63 1.41
CA SER A 158 2.10 -12.45 0.26
C SER A 158 3.41 -12.00 -0.40
N LYS A 159 3.73 -10.71 -0.32
CA LYS A 159 4.91 -10.09 -0.98
C LYS A 159 4.93 -10.33 -2.49
N GLU A 160 3.76 -10.52 -3.09
CA GLU A 160 3.62 -10.82 -4.51
C GLU A 160 4.04 -9.61 -5.35
N PRO A 161 5.08 -9.70 -6.19
CA PRO A 161 5.62 -8.54 -6.90
C PRO A 161 4.63 -7.87 -7.85
N ALA A 162 3.73 -8.67 -8.46
CA ALA A 162 2.70 -8.15 -9.35
C ALA A 162 1.66 -7.29 -8.60
N MET A 163 1.37 -7.63 -7.34
CA MET A 163 0.34 -6.96 -6.54
C MET A 163 0.87 -5.76 -5.75
N MET A 164 2.19 -5.68 -5.53
CA MET A 164 2.79 -4.62 -4.72
C MET A 164 2.51 -3.20 -5.24
N GLU A 165 2.42 -3.03 -6.57
CA GLU A 165 2.07 -1.74 -7.18
C GLU A 165 0.63 -1.30 -6.90
N TYR A 166 -0.24 -2.23 -6.50
CA TYR A 166 -1.65 -1.99 -6.25
C TYR A 166 -2.00 -1.77 -4.77
N VAL A 167 -1.02 -1.88 -3.86
CA VAL A 167 -1.29 -1.86 -2.40
C VAL A 167 -1.95 -0.56 -1.91
N LEU A 168 -1.81 0.54 -2.64
CA LEU A 168 -2.44 1.82 -2.29
C LEU A 168 -3.92 1.90 -2.67
N TYR A 169 -4.41 1.12 -3.65
CA TYR A 169 -5.82 1.16 -4.05
C TYR A 169 -6.76 0.61 -2.96
N PRO A 170 -6.45 -0.50 -2.26
CA PRO A 170 -7.26 -0.92 -1.12
C PRO A 170 -7.24 0.07 0.05
N LEU A 171 -6.14 0.82 0.25
CA LEU A 171 -6.10 1.91 1.24
C LEU A 171 -6.99 3.09 0.83
N ASP A 172 -7.14 3.34 -0.47
CA ASP A 172 -8.01 4.40 -1.00
C ASP A 172 -9.50 4.14 -0.71
N LEU A 173 -9.89 2.89 -0.45
CA LEU A 173 -11.27 2.56 -0.03
C LEU A 173 -11.69 3.30 1.25
N TYR A 174 -10.72 3.66 2.11
CA TYR A 174 -11.01 4.48 3.29
C TYR A 174 -11.45 5.90 2.90
N ASN A 175 -10.97 6.46 1.79
CA ASN A 175 -11.43 7.75 1.29
C ASN A 175 -12.89 7.67 0.86
N ASP A 176 -13.26 6.62 0.12
CA ASP A 176 -14.65 6.38 -0.30
C ASP A 176 -15.58 6.26 0.91
N SER A 177 -15.20 5.44 1.89
CA SER A 177 -15.98 5.26 3.12
C SER A 177 -16.09 6.56 3.90
N ALA A 178 -15.00 7.32 4.08
CA ALA A 178 -15.02 8.60 4.80
C ALA A 178 -15.88 9.66 4.09
N GLN A 179 -15.76 9.78 2.76
CA GLN A 179 -16.60 10.70 1.98
C GLN A 179 -18.08 10.33 2.12
N TYR A 180 -18.41 9.03 2.09
CA TYR A 180 -19.77 8.55 2.26
C TYR A 180 -20.32 8.85 3.68
N ALA A 181 -19.48 8.71 4.72
CA ALA A 181 -19.84 9.00 6.10
C ALA A 181 -20.26 10.47 6.28
N LEU A 182 -19.48 11.38 5.67
CA LEU A 182 -19.68 12.82 5.77
C LEU A 182 -20.83 13.33 4.88
N THR A 183 -20.94 12.85 3.65
CA THR A 183 -21.86 13.43 2.65
C THR A 183 -23.22 12.72 2.60
N VAL A 184 -23.25 11.40 2.75
CA VAL A 184 -24.46 10.58 2.64
C VAL A 184 -25.05 10.27 4.02
N PHE A 185 -24.29 9.61 4.89
CA PHE A 185 -24.78 9.28 6.25
C PHE A 185 -24.88 10.51 7.15
N LYS A 186 -23.97 11.48 6.98
CA LYS A 186 -23.88 12.71 7.77
C LYS A 186 -23.75 12.41 9.27
N LYS A 187 -22.84 11.48 9.62
CA LYS A 187 -22.57 11.07 11.00
C LYS A 187 -21.08 11.24 11.32
N GLN A 188 -20.80 11.99 12.38
CA GLN A 188 -19.42 12.26 12.84
C GLN A 188 -18.75 11.00 13.36
N PHE A 189 -19.42 10.25 14.24
CA PHE A 189 -18.82 9.05 14.86
C PHE A 189 -18.33 8.01 13.82
N LEU A 190 -19.03 7.86 12.68
CA LEU A 190 -18.58 6.98 11.61
C LEU A 190 -17.27 7.46 10.98
N TYR A 191 -17.13 8.77 10.78
CA TYR A 191 -15.88 9.34 10.28
C TYR A 191 -14.76 9.20 11.32
N ASP A 192 -15.04 9.46 12.60
CA ASP A 192 -14.06 9.34 13.67
C ASP A 192 -13.51 7.90 13.78
N GLU A 193 -14.38 6.89 13.60
CA GLU A 193 -13.98 5.48 13.57
C GLU A 193 -13.16 5.13 12.33
N VAL A 194 -13.53 5.63 11.14
CA VAL A 194 -12.73 5.45 9.91
C VAL A 194 -11.35 6.08 10.10
N GLU A 195 -11.28 7.30 10.63
CA GLU A 195 -10.02 8.02 10.86
C GLU A 195 -9.12 7.28 11.85
N ALA A 196 -9.68 6.79 12.95
CA ALA A 196 -8.95 6.00 13.93
C ALA A 196 -8.40 4.69 13.32
N GLU A 197 -9.20 3.99 12.52
CA GLU A 197 -8.78 2.76 11.85
C GLU A 197 -7.66 3.02 10.84
N VAL A 198 -7.80 4.07 10.02
CA VAL A 198 -6.78 4.49 9.05
C VAL A 198 -5.46 4.81 9.72
N ASN A 199 -5.46 5.56 10.82
CA ASN A 199 -4.21 5.90 11.52
C ASN A 199 -3.46 4.64 11.95
N LEU A 200 -4.15 3.67 12.57
CA LEU A 200 -3.55 2.41 13.00
C LEU A 200 -3.07 1.56 11.82
N CYS A 201 -3.90 1.40 10.79
CA CYS A 201 -3.58 0.61 9.60
C CYS A 201 -2.41 1.24 8.82
N PHE A 202 -2.36 2.56 8.71
CA PHE A 202 -1.31 3.27 8.01
C PHE A 202 0.04 3.15 8.72
N ASP A 203 0.08 3.24 10.05
CA ASP A 203 1.31 3.01 10.83
C ASP A 203 1.85 1.59 10.63
N GLN A 204 0.96 0.59 10.64
CA GLN A 204 1.32 -0.80 10.35
C GLN A 204 1.76 -1.01 8.89
N PHE A 205 1.11 -0.35 7.95
CA PHE A 205 1.46 -0.37 6.53
C PHE A 205 2.88 0.15 6.32
N VAL A 206 3.20 1.35 6.83
CA VAL A 206 4.52 1.96 6.71
C VAL A 206 5.58 1.08 7.41
N TYR A 207 5.27 0.50 8.57
CA TYR A 207 6.17 -0.45 9.25
C TYR A 207 6.51 -1.66 8.36
N LYS A 208 5.49 -2.40 7.91
CA LYS A 208 5.66 -3.62 7.13
C LYS A 208 6.32 -3.34 5.78
N LEU A 209 5.93 -2.24 5.11
CA LEU A 209 6.51 -1.85 3.84
C LEU A 209 8.01 -1.51 3.99
N SER A 210 8.38 -0.71 4.99
CA SER A 210 9.77 -0.31 5.21
C SER A 210 10.66 -1.52 5.50
N GLU A 211 10.21 -2.43 6.35
CA GLU A 211 10.93 -3.68 6.67
C GLU A 211 11.15 -4.54 5.42
N GLN A 212 10.12 -4.68 4.58
CA GLN A 212 10.20 -5.46 3.34
C GLN A 212 11.11 -4.83 2.29
N VAL A 213 11.02 -3.51 2.12
CA VAL A 213 11.89 -2.75 1.21
C VAL A 213 13.34 -2.90 1.65
N TYR A 214 13.63 -2.64 2.93
CA TYR A 214 14.97 -2.76 3.46
C TYR A 214 15.54 -4.18 3.29
N ALA A 215 14.79 -5.20 3.71
CA ALA A 215 15.19 -6.59 3.59
C ALA A 215 15.44 -7.00 2.12
N HIS A 216 14.59 -6.55 1.18
CA HIS A 216 14.75 -6.84 -0.24
C HIS A 216 16.05 -6.22 -0.81
N TYR A 217 16.29 -4.93 -0.58
CA TYR A 217 17.50 -4.26 -1.10
C TYR A 217 18.77 -4.76 -0.42
N LYS A 218 18.69 -5.14 0.86
CA LYS A 218 19.80 -5.77 1.57
C LYS A 218 20.15 -7.14 0.99
N GLN A 219 19.16 -7.99 0.75
CA GLN A 219 19.34 -9.29 0.09
C GLN A 219 19.89 -9.12 -1.32
N LEU A 220 19.41 -8.12 -2.06
CA LEU A 220 19.92 -7.79 -3.39
C LEU A 220 21.40 -7.37 -3.33
N ALA A 221 21.79 -6.50 -2.40
CA ALA A 221 23.17 -6.07 -2.20
C ALA A 221 24.11 -7.23 -1.86
N ALA A 222 23.72 -8.09 -0.90
CA ALA A 222 24.49 -9.28 -0.55
C ALA A 222 24.58 -10.27 -1.72
N SER A 223 23.48 -10.49 -2.45
CA SER A 223 23.48 -11.34 -3.65
C SER A 223 24.30 -10.73 -4.80
N MET A 224 24.49 -9.41 -4.88
CA MET A 224 25.38 -8.81 -5.88
C MET A 224 26.86 -8.99 -5.55
N LEU A 225 27.22 -8.96 -4.26
CA LEU A 225 28.61 -9.08 -3.80
C LEU A 225 29.09 -10.52 -3.62
N LEU A 226 28.18 -11.47 -3.45
CA LEU A 226 28.53 -12.89 -3.35
C LEU A 226 29.19 -13.37 -4.65
N ASP A 227 30.24 -14.19 -4.52
CA ASP A 227 31.03 -14.68 -5.64
C ASP A 227 30.17 -15.43 -6.68
N LYS A 228 30.40 -15.15 -7.96
CA LYS A 228 29.61 -15.69 -9.06
C LYS A 228 29.83 -17.19 -9.25
N ARG A 229 31.06 -17.69 -9.03
CA ARG A 229 31.36 -19.12 -9.16
C ARG A 229 30.71 -19.89 -8.02
N TYR A 230 30.82 -19.38 -6.79
CA TYR A 230 30.14 -19.93 -5.63
C TYR A 230 28.62 -20.00 -5.84
N ARG A 231 27.99 -18.93 -6.35
CA ARG A 231 26.55 -18.94 -6.66
C ARG A 231 26.18 -20.02 -7.68
N ALA A 232 26.99 -20.20 -8.74
CA ALA A 232 26.75 -21.23 -9.75
C ALA A 232 26.84 -22.65 -9.16
N GLU A 233 27.80 -22.89 -8.27
CA GLU A 233 27.93 -24.17 -7.55
C GLU A 233 26.77 -24.42 -6.60
N CYS A 234 26.31 -23.42 -5.85
CA CYS A 234 25.14 -23.54 -4.98
C CYS A 234 23.87 -23.83 -5.79
N ALA A 235 23.69 -23.16 -6.93
CA ALA A 235 22.57 -23.40 -7.85
C ALA A 235 22.61 -24.83 -8.41
N ALA A 236 23.79 -25.35 -8.77
CA ALA A 236 23.96 -26.73 -9.22
C ALA A 236 23.61 -27.76 -8.13
N ARG A 237 23.77 -27.40 -6.86
CA ARG A 237 23.39 -28.20 -5.68
C ARG A 237 21.95 -27.96 -5.20
N GLY A 238 21.16 -27.17 -5.93
CA GLY A 238 19.76 -26.86 -5.59
C GLY A 238 19.56 -25.80 -4.51
N ALA A 239 20.63 -25.10 -4.08
CA ALA A 239 20.56 -24.01 -3.11
C ALA A 239 20.64 -22.64 -3.84
N SER A 240 19.49 -22.07 -4.19
CA SER A 240 19.44 -20.74 -4.80
C SER A 240 19.62 -19.64 -3.75
N THR A 241 20.56 -18.72 -3.97
CA THR A 241 20.78 -17.49 -3.17
C THR A 241 20.30 -16.23 -3.88
N SER A 242 19.48 -16.39 -4.94
CA SER A 242 18.95 -15.26 -5.69
C SER A 242 17.93 -14.49 -4.86
N ALA A 243 18.05 -13.16 -4.83
CA ALA A 243 16.99 -12.31 -4.33
C ALA A 243 15.75 -12.44 -5.25
N GLY A 244 14.55 -12.55 -4.67
CA GLY A 244 13.30 -12.50 -5.43
C GLY A 244 13.10 -11.12 -6.06
N ALA A 245 12.42 -11.03 -7.21
CA ALA A 245 12.19 -9.78 -7.90
C ALA A 245 11.12 -8.94 -7.16
N GLY A 246 11.52 -7.94 -6.39
CA GLY A 246 10.60 -7.01 -5.72
C GLY A 246 10.29 -5.79 -6.58
N ARG A 247 9.00 -5.41 -6.69
CA ARG A 247 8.57 -4.19 -7.38
C ARG A 247 8.15 -3.12 -6.37
N TYR A 248 9.14 -2.42 -5.81
CA TYR A 248 8.91 -1.34 -4.82
C TYR A 248 9.09 0.06 -5.39
N ALA A 249 9.65 0.20 -6.60
CA ALA A 249 10.03 1.49 -7.17
C ALA A 249 8.86 2.48 -7.34
N SER A 250 7.67 1.99 -7.69
CA SER A 250 6.47 2.83 -7.82
C SER A 250 6.03 3.41 -6.47
N LEU A 251 6.08 2.60 -5.40
CA LEU A 251 5.73 3.02 -4.04
C LEU A 251 6.74 4.01 -3.47
N LEU A 252 8.05 3.77 -3.66
CA LEU A 252 9.10 4.66 -3.18
C LEU A 252 9.13 6.02 -3.88
N ARG A 253 8.46 6.15 -5.03
CA ARG A 253 8.29 7.43 -5.75
C ARG A 253 7.07 8.23 -5.30
N GLN A 254 6.19 7.67 -4.47
CA GLN A 254 4.98 8.36 -4.00
C GLN A 254 5.35 9.42 -2.95
N ARG A 255 5.15 10.69 -3.31
CA ARG A 255 5.41 11.85 -2.43
C ARG A 255 4.14 12.50 -1.88
N HIS A 256 2.97 12.18 -2.45
CA HIS A 256 1.70 12.80 -2.10
C HIS A 256 0.56 11.78 -2.12
N VAL A 257 0.57 10.83 -1.19
CA VAL A 257 -0.58 9.92 -1.02
C VAL A 257 -1.70 10.72 -0.38
N SER A 258 -2.85 10.81 -1.05
CA SER A 258 -4.02 11.53 -0.53
C SER A 258 -4.90 10.58 0.27
N LEU A 259 -4.98 10.79 1.58
CA LEU A 259 -5.73 9.91 2.49
C LEU A 259 -6.44 10.75 3.55
N LEU A 260 -7.76 10.63 3.63
CA LEU A 260 -8.66 11.39 4.50
C LEU A 260 -8.42 12.92 4.43
N GLY A 261 -8.19 13.43 3.22
CA GLY A 261 -7.88 14.84 2.97
C GLY A 261 -6.47 15.29 3.36
N ARG A 262 -5.64 14.39 3.88
CA ARG A 262 -4.22 14.64 4.18
C ARG A 262 -3.36 14.28 2.98
N HIS A 263 -2.27 15.01 2.77
CA HIS A 263 -1.23 14.64 1.82
C HIS A 263 -0.04 14.06 2.58
N VAL A 264 0.20 12.77 2.42
CA VAL A 264 1.24 12.04 3.13
C VAL A 264 2.41 11.73 2.20
N ASP A 265 3.61 12.14 2.62
CA ASP A 265 4.86 11.78 1.94
C ASP A 265 5.32 10.40 2.38
N LEU A 266 4.91 9.37 1.63
CA LEU A 266 5.28 7.99 1.89
C LEU A 266 6.80 7.78 1.75
N CYS A 267 7.43 8.46 0.79
CA CYS A 267 8.87 8.39 0.56
C CYS A 267 9.65 8.82 1.81
N ALA A 268 9.27 9.97 2.40
CA ALA A 268 9.90 10.48 3.62
C ALA A 268 9.72 9.54 4.83
N LEU A 269 8.52 9.00 5.03
CA LEU A 269 8.23 8.08 6.14
C LEU A 269 9.01 6.76 6.03
N VAL A 270 9.13 6.22 4.81
CA VAL A 270 9.92 5.01 4.54
C VAL A 270 11.41 5.31 4.70
N ALA A 271 11.90 6.45 4.19
CA ALA A 271 13.29 6.87 4.34
C ALA A 271 13.71 7.00 5.81
N GLN A 272 12.87 7.62 6.66
CA GLN A 272 13.14 7.76 8.09
C GLN A 272 13.35 6.40 8.78
N ARG A 273 12.50 5.42 8.49
CA ARG A 273 12.62 4.07 9.07
C ARG A 273 13.84 3.33 8.53
N ILE A 274 14.12 3.46 7.23
CA ILE A 274 15.27 2.83 6.59
C ILE A 274 16.59 3.41 7.09
N ASN A 275 16.69 4.72 7.37
CA ASN A 275 17.85 5.30 8.03
C ASN A 275 18.08 4.64 9.40
N ALA A 276 17.02 4.51 10.22
CA ALA A 276 17.12 3.84 11.52
C ALA A 276 17.51 2.34 11.40
N ASP A 277 17.05 1.63 10.38
CA ASP A 277 17.47 0.26 10.08
C ASP A 277 18.95 0.19 9.65
N MET A 278 19.44 1.17 8.88
CA MET A 278 20.84 1.25 8.45
C MET A 278 21.78 1.50 9.63
N HIS A 279 21.43 2.43 10.53
CA HIS A 279 22.17 2.65 11.79
C HIS A 279 22.24 1.36 12.62
N ARG A 280 21.10 0.69 12.82
CA ARG A 280 21.05 -0.59 13.56
C ARG A 280 21.86 -1.69 12.88
N ALA A 281 21.90 -1.73 11.55
CA ALA A 281 22.66 -2.73 10.81
C ALA A 281 24.18 -2.51 10.89
N LEU A 282 24.66 -1.27 10.86
CA LEU A 282 26.07 -0.95 11.04
C LEU A 282 26.51 -1.13 12.50
N ASP A 283 25.70 -0.69 13.46
CA ASP A 283 25.95 -0.93 14.87
C ASP A 283 26.03 -2.44 15.19
N ALA A 284 25.10 -3.23 14.65
CA ALA A 284 25.13 -4.69 14.76
C ALA A 284 26.39 -5.32 14.12
N ALA A 285 26.89 -4.76 13.01
CA ALA A 285 28.11 -5.25 12.37
C ALA A 285 29.35 -4.99 13.25
N VAL A 286 29.46 -3.78 13.82
CA VAL A 286 30.54 -3.43 14.76
C VAL A 286 30.46 -4.25 16.03
N ALA A 287 29.27 -4.37 16.64
CA ALA A 287 29.06 -5.18 17.85
C ALA A 287 29.35 -6.66 17.62
N LYS A 288 29.08 -7.18 16.41
CA LYS A 288 29.46 -8.55 16.04
C LYS A 288 30.98 -8.72 15.98
N PHE A 289 31.72 -7.72 15.50
CA PHE A 289 33.18 -7.74 15.48
C PHE A 289 33.77 -7.68 16.89
N GLU A 290 33.22 -6.84 17.78
CA GLU A 290 33.63 -6.74 19.20
C GLU A 290 33.46 -8.05 19.97
N ALA A 291 32.49 -8.88 19.58
CA ALA A 291 32.27 -10.20 20.16
C ALA A 291 33.21 -11.30 19.60
N GLY A 292 33.93 -11.02 18.52
CA GLY A 292 34.79 -11.96 17.80
C GLY A 292 36.28 -11.72 18.04
N ASP A 293 37.12 -12.59 17.47
CA ASP A 293 38.56 -12.39 17.43
C ASP A 293 38.98 -11.46 16.27
N ILE A 294 40.27 -11.10 16.22
CA ILE A 294 40.80 -10.23 15.16
C ILE A 294 40.58 -10.75 13.73
N THR A 295 40.37 -12.06 13.54
CA THR A 295 40.13 -12.63 12.20
C THR A 295 38.75 -12.24 11.65
N GLY A 296 37.83 -11.84 12.53
CA GLY A 296 36.51 -11.32 12.18
C GLY A 296 36.52 -9.98 11.43
N VAL A 297 37.68 -9.30 11.31
CA VAL A 297 37.80 -8.04 10.57
C VAL A 297 37.40 -8.18 9.08
N ILE A 298 37.67 -9.35 8.48
CA ILE A 298 37.30 -9.65 7.09
C ILE A 298 35.77 -9.73 6.97
N GLU A 299 35.11 -10.33 7.97
CA GLU A 299 33.65 -10.41 8.00
C GLU A 299 33.03 -9.01 8.17
N LEU A 300 33.60 -8.18 9.05
CA LEU A 300 33.19 -6.79 9.25
C LEU A 300 33.31 -5.98 7.94
N GLU A 301 34.44 -6.08 7.25
CA GLU A 301 34.65 -5.41 5.97
C GLU A 301 33.59 -5.82 4.93
N GLY A 302 33.29 -7.12 4.84
CA GLY A 302 32.23 -7.64 3.99
C GLY A 302 30.85 -7.11 4.34
N LEU A 303 30.50 -7.05 5.64
CA LEU A 303 29.23 -6.50 6.13
C LEU A 303 29.10 -5.00 5.83
N ILE A 304 30.17 -4.23 6.03
CA ILE A 304 30.19 -2.79 5.69
C ILE A 304 30.03 -2.62 4.18
N ALA A 305 30.69 -3.44 3.36
CA ALA A 305 30.53 -3.39 1.90
C ALA A 305 29.09 -3.69 1.45
N VAL A 306 28.41 -4.67 2.06
CA VAL A 306 26.99 -4.95 1.79
C VAL A 306 26.10 -3.79 2.23
N ASN A 307 26.32 -3.22 3.42
CA ASN A 307 25.57 -2.04 3.89
C ASN A 307 25.75 -0.85 2.95
N ARG A 308 26.99 -0.59 2.50
CA ARG A 308 27.33 0.48 1.55
C ARG A 308 26.63 0.30 0.21
N LEU A 309 26.60 -0.91 -0.32
CA LEU A 309 25.90 -1.20 -1.56
C LEU A 309 24.37 -1.08 -1.38
N CYS A 310 23.83 -1.56 -0.26
CA CYS A 310 22.41 -1.41 0.08
C CYS A 310 22.01 0.08 0.13
N HIS A 311 22.78 0.91 0.83
CA HIS A 311 22.62 2.37 0.89
C HIS A 311 22.63 2.98 -0.52
N LYS A 312 23.60 2.61 -1.37
CA LYS A 312 23.68 3.09 -2.75
C LYS A 312 22.48 2.69 -3.62
N LEU A 313 21.91 1.50 -3.41
CA LEU A 313 20.72 1.05 -4.14
C LEU A 313 19.46 1.80 -3.69
N LEU A 314 19.30 1.99 -2.38
CA LEU A 314 18.16 2.70 -1.79
C LEU A 314 18.19 4.21 -2.07
N SER A 315 19.38 4.82 -2.07
CA SER A 315 19.60 6.25 -2.35
C SER A 315 19.17 6.68 -3.77
N ARG A 316 18.88 5.73 -4.66
CA ARG A 316 18.29 6.01 -5.99
C ARG A 316 16.84 6.46 -5.91
N TYR A 317 16.14 6.07 -4.83
CA TYR A 317 14.71 6.33 -4.64
C TYR A 317 14.45 7.21 -3.42
N LEU A 318 15.26 7.06 -2.37
CA LEU A 318 15.09 7.71 -1.07
C LEU A 318 16.21 8.71 -0.80
N THR A 319 15.92 9.74 -0.02
CA THR A 319 16.92 10.64 0.55
C THR A 319 17.38 10.08 1.89
N LEU A 320 18.55 9.43 1.89
CA LEU A 320 19.16 8.86 3.08
C LEU A 320 20.31 9.74 3.58
N ASP A 321 20.67 9.58 4.85
CA ASP A 321 21.83 10.27 5.42
C ASP A 321 23.13 9.74 4.79
N ASP A 322 24.20 10.54 4.85
CA ASP A 322 25.47 10.15 4.23
C ASP A 322 26.05 8.88 4.89
N PHE A 323 26.44 7.91 4.06
CA PHE A 323 26.87 6.60 4.57
C PHE A 323 28.09 6.69 5.49
N GLU A 324 29.05 7.57 5.18
CA GLU A 324 30.24 7.75 6.02
C GLU A 324 29.91 8.38 7.37
N ALA A 325 28.89 9.26 7.42
CA ALA A 325 28.41 9.81 8.67
C ALA A 325 27.76 8.73 9.54
N ILE A 326 26.86 7.92 8.97
CA ILE A 326 26.21 6.80 9.66
C ILE A 326 27.26 5.82 10.19
N LEU A 327 28.26 5.46 9.37
CA LEU A 327 29.34 4.55 9.76
C LEU A 327 30.19 5.11 10.90
N ARG A 328 30.61 6.39 10.82
CA ARG A 328 31.37 7.03 11.89
C ARG A 328 30.57 7.13 13.19
N GLU A 329 29.27 7.37 13.10
CA GLU A 329 28.40 7.40 14.27
C GLU A 329 28.29 6.01 14.91
N SER A 330 28.04 4.95 14.12
CA SER A 330 28.01 3.57 14.63
C SER A 330 29.35 3.11 15.22
N ASP A 331 30.47 3.58 14.68
CA ASP A 331 31.82 3.32 15.20
C ASP A 331 32.20 4.24 16.39
N HIS A 332 31.32 5.13 16.83
CA HIS A 332 31.59 6.16 17.85
C HIS A 332 32.78 7.10 17.51
N GLY A 333 33.16 7.19 16.24
CA GLY A 333 34.27 8.01 15.74
C GLY A 333 33.93 9.49 15.46
N VAL A 334 32.76 9.96 15.92
CA VAL A 334 32.33 11.38 15.75
C VAL A 334 32.90 12.27 16.85
N LEU A 335 32.81 11.82 18.11
CA LEU A 335 33.28 12.57 19.27
C LEU A 335 34.64 12.10 19.79
N ALA A 336 35.07 10.89 19.38
CA ALA A 336 36.31 10.27 19.80
C ALA A 336 37.31 10.19 18.64
N PRO A 337 38.62 10.32 18.91
CA PRO A 337 39.67 10.21 17.89
C PRO A 337 39.86 8.77 17.37
N TYR A 338 39.46 7.77 18.17
CA TYR A 338 39.52 6.36 17.80
C TYR A 338 38.14 5.73 18.00
N GLY A 339 37.62 5.12 16.95
CA GLY A 339 36.36 4.40 16.99
C GLY A 339 36.47 3.01 17.61
N ARG A 340 35.32 2.40 17.83
CA ARG A 340 35.13 1.05 18.41
C ARG A 340 35.96 0.00 17.71
N VAL A 341 35.95 -0.03 16.37
CA VAL A 341 36.71 -1.00 15.57
C VAL A 341 38.21 -0.89 15.85
N THR A 342 38.75 0.32 15.93
CA THR A 342 40.19 0.53 16.18
C THR A 342 40.57 0.10 17.59
N LEU A 343 39.73 0.42 18.59
CA LEU A 343 39.94 0.03 19.97
C LEU A 343 39.87 -1.50 20.14
N HIS A 344 38.94 -2.16 19.46
CA HIS A 344 38.82 -3.63 19.49
C HIS A 344 40.01 -4.31 18.82
N VAL A 345 40.49 -3.80 17.68
CA VAL A 345 41.72 -4.30 17.03
C VAL A 345 42.90 -4.21 18.00
N PHE A 346 43.09 -3.07 18.67
CA PHE A 346 44.17 -2.92 19.65
C PHE A 346 44.03 -3.89 20.83
N TRP A 347 42.80 -4.07 21.33
CA TRP A 347 42.50 -5.01 22.42
C TRP A 347 42.83 -6.45 22.01
N GLU A 348 42.36 -6.90 20.85
CA GLU A 348 42.62 -8.25 20.32
C GLU A 348 44.10 -8.48 20.01
N LEU A 349 44.83 -7.47 19.53
CA LEU A 349 46.28 -7.55 19.35
C LEU A 349 46.98 -7.85 20.68
N ASN A 350 46.63 -7.11 21.74
CA ASN A 350 47.28 -7.22 23.04
C ASN A 350 46.91 -8.51 23.78
N TYR A 351 45.65 -8.94 23.72
CA TYR A 351 45.11 -10.02 24.54
C TYR A 351 44.99 -11.39 23.84
N ASP A 352 44.88 -11.47 22.51
CA ASP A 352 44.80 -12.75 21.77
C ASP A 352 45.94 -12.93 20.77
N LEU A 353 46.18 -11.98 19.85
CA LEU A 353 47.13 -12.20 18.75
C LEU A 353 48.56 -12.40 19.26
N LEU A 354 49.12 -11.43 20.00
CA LEU A 354 50.49 -11.50 20.50
C LEU A 354 50.77 -12.71 21.41
N PRO A 355 49.89 -13.08 22.37
CA PRO A 355 50.17 -14.22 23.24
C PRO A 355 49.86 -15.59 22.62
N ASN A 356 48.92 -15.69 21.67
CA ASN A 356 48.38 -16.99 21.22
C ASN A 356 48.68 -17.36 19.76
N TYR A 357 49.31 -16.47 18.98
CA TYR A 357 49.63 -16.73 17.57
C TYR A 357 51.14 -16.82 17.31
N CYS A 358 51.48 -17.74 16.43
CA CYS A 358 52.83 -18.05 16.00
C CYS A 358 53.00 -17.59 14.53
N TYR A 359 54.00 -16.77 14.23
CA TYR A 359 54.29 -16.34 12.86
C TYR A 359 55.07 -17.41 12.08
N ASN A 360 54.57 -17.79 10.91
CA ASN A 360 55.27 -18.68 9.99
C ASN A 360 55.85 -17.89 8.82
N ALA A 361 57.18 -17.68 8.84
CA ALA A 361 57.90 -16.94 7.82
C ALA A 361 57.87 -17.60 6.41
N ALA A 362 57.63 -18.91 6.32
CA ALA A 362 57.56 -19.59 5.03
C ALA A 362 56.23 -19.37 4.30
N THR A 363 55.14 -19.14 5.03
CA THR A 363 53.79 -18.92 4.47
C THR A 363 53.29 -17.49 4.62
N ASP A 364 54.04 -16.64 5.33
CA ASP A 364 53.70 -15.28 5.71
C ASP A 364 52.34 -15.18 6.43
N ARG A 365 52.10 -16.12 7.36
CA ARG A 365 50.82 -16.23 8.08
C ARG A 365 51.03 -16.44 9.57
N PHE A 366 50.15 -15.84 10.36
CA PHE A 366 50.00 -16.15 11.78
C PHE A 366 49.07 -17.35 11.96
N VAL A 367 49.45 -18.30 12.81
CA VAL A 367 48.65 -19.49 13.12
C VAL A 367 48.48 -19.60 14.62
N LYS A 368 47.26 -19.85 15.08
CA LYS A 368 46.96 -20.05 16.50
C LYS A 368 47.69 -21.28 17.01
N CYS A 369 48.47 -21.14 18.07
CA CYS A 369 49.31 -22.22 18.57
C CYS A 369 48.39 -23.28 19.24
N ARG A 370 48.26 -24.48 18.64
CA ARG A 370 47.38 -25.55 19.14
C ARG A 370 48.13 -26.40 20.17
N GLY A 371 47.72 -26.33 21.44
CA GLY A 371 48.21 -27.20 22.52
C GLY A 371 49.20 -26.57 23.50
N ILE A 372 49.64 -25.33 23.25
CA ILE A 372 50.47 -24.57 24.20
C ILE A 372 49.76 -23.24 24.47
N GLN A 373 49.19 -23.09 25.66
CA GLN A 373 48.55 -21.83 26.10
C GLN A 373 49.57 -21.05 26.91
N PHE A 374 50.11 -19.98 26.33
CA PHE A 374 51.02 -19.07 27.05
C PHE A 374 50.26 -18.00 27.85
N ALA A 375 48.98 -17.79 27.55
CA ALA A 375 48.09 -16.87 28.26
C ALA A 375 46.71 -17.51 28.52
N ALA A 376 45.97 -16.92 29.47
CA ALA A 376 44.60 -17.31 29.78
C ALA A 376 43.68 -17.06 28.58
N GLY A 377 42.67 -17.92 28.39
CA GLY A 377 41.67 -17.75 27.33
C GLY A 377 40.91 -16.43 27.50
N VAL A 378 40.84 -15.65 26.42
CA VAL A 378 40.09 -14.39 26.39
C VAL A 378 38.59 -14.70 26.44
N VAL A 379 37.91 -14.24 27.49
CA VAL A 379 36.45 -14.34 27.60
C VAL A 379 35.84 -13.20 26.80
N ARG A 380 35.07 -13.54 25.76
CA ARG A 380 34.34 -12.57 24.95
C ARG A 380 32.86 -12.58 25.30
N GLU A 381 32.25 -11.40 25.25
CA GLU A 381 30.80 -11.30 25.35
C GLU A 381 30.15 -11.92 24.11
N ARG A 382 28.95 -12.48 24.29
CA ARG A 382 28.23 -13.07 23.16
C ARG A 382 27.71 -11.97 22.25
N PRO A 383 27.75 -12.17 20.92
CA PRO A 383 27.23 -11.17 19.99
C PRO A 383 25.72 -10.97 20.20
N PRO A 384 25.22 -9.75 19.98
CA PRO A 384 23.79 -9.48 20.03
C PRO A 384 23.06 -10.32 18.97
N GLN A 385 21.91 -10.89 19.34
CA GLN A 385 21.07 -11.61 18.39
C GLN A 385 20.31 -10.61 17.51
N CYS A 386 20.78 -10.44 16.28
CA CYS A 386 20.16 -9.59 15.28
C CYS A 386 19.39 -10.41 14.24
N GLY A 387 18.29 -9.86 13.72
CA GLY A 387 17.58 -10.46 12.59
C GLY A 387 18.46 -10.55 11.35
N HIS A 388 18.27 -11.60 10.54
CA HIS A 388 19.06 -11.82 9.32
C HIS A 388 19.01 -10.64 8.33
N ALA A 389 17.91 -9.88 8.32
CA ALA A 389 17.75 -8.69 7.49
C ALA A 389 18.75 -7.56 7.83
N LEU A 390 19.20 -7.47 9.09
CA LEU A 390 20.19 -6.46 9.50
C LEU A 390 21.62 -6.88 9.13
N LEU A 391 21.89 -8.20 9.08
CA LEU A 391 23.21 -8.74 8.76
C LEU A 391 23.42 -8.92 7.25
N TRP A 392 23.13 -10.10 6.71
CA TRP A 392 23.37 -10.48 5.31
C TRP A 392 22.10 -10.50 4.46
N GLY A 393 20.96 -10.09 5.01
CA GLY A 393 19.66 -10.00 4.33
C GLY A 393 18.78 -11.24 4.48
N SER A 394 19.34 -12.46 4.38
CA SER A 394 18.57 -13.71 4.54
C SER A 394 19.36 -14.77 5.30
N LYS A 395 18.66 -15.81 5.77
CA LYS A 395 19.31 -16.96 6.43
C LYS A 395 20.27 -17.68 5.48
N GLN A 396 19.92 -17.84 4.21
CA GLN A 396 20.77 -18.49 3.20
C GLN A 396 22.03 -17.65 2.92
N LEU A 397 21.89 -16.33 2.80
CA LEU A 397 23.02 -15.41 2.60
C LEU A 397 23.87 -15.20 3.86
N SER A 398 23.36 -15.57 5.03
CA SER A 398 24.16 -15.58 6.27
C SER A 398 24.99 -16.86 6.41
N LEU A 399 24.62 -17.92 5.68
CA LEU A 399 25.30 -19.22 5.68
C LEU A 399 26.33 -19.33 4.55
N ALA A 400 26.01 -18.72 3.41
CA ALA A 400 26.92 -18.48 2.29
C ALA A 400 27.91 -17.38 2.66
#